data_AF-A0A2N5I0D7-F1
#
_entry.id   AF-A0A2N5I0D7-F1
#
_cell.length_a   1.000
_cell.length_b   1.000
_cell.length_c   1.000
_cell.angle_alpha   90.00
_cell.angle_beta   90.00
_cell.angle_gamma   90.00
#
_symmetry.space_group_name_H-M   'P 1'
#
loop_
_entity.id
_entity.type
_entity.pdbx_description
1 polymer ?
#
loop_
_entity_poly.entity_id
_entity_poly.type
_entity_poly.pdbx_seq_one_letter_code
_entity_poly.pdbx_strand_id
1 'polypeptide(L)'
;MKSILSLCFTVVLLSSMTLPAVNTAKAAEQKSVELAENARSAILIERDTGAILYEKNSDEKLPPASMTKIMTMLLIMEAIDKGELTLKEKIRTSEFAASMGGSQIFLEPGEEMTTEQMLQGIAIGSGNDASVAMAERIAGSEEGFIDMMNKKAKELGLKNTKFQNATGLPEADHYSTAHDMAIMGKELLKYNLITKFTGSYEAYLREDTEKKFWLVNTNRLVKFYPGVDGLKTGFTNEAKYCLTATAKKGDMRVIAVVFGASTPKERNAQVTKMLDYAFSQYMTHPIYKRGVSLQKVKVSKGSSKTVTAVTSEPISVLTKKGGNVKDLTQKISIKKNLVAPIKHGDKIGTFSIVKDGKVLVKSPIVAKETVDRASWWEMYKRAFGMFSSAD
;
A
#
# COMPACT_ATOMS: atom_id res chain seq x y z
N MET A 1 82.87 20.42 31.95
CA MET A 1 81.91 19.33 31.63
C MET A 1 80.61 19.95 31.11
N LYS A 2 79.87 19.22 30.26
CA LYS A 2 78.63 19.65 29.58
C LYS A 2 77.51 19.97 30.59
N SER A 3 76.55 20.87 30.38
CA SER A 3 76.42 22.01 29.44
C SER A 3 75.20 22.86 29.82
N ILE A 4 75.43 24.14 30.13
CA ILE A 4 74.74 25.32 29.54
C ILE A 4 73.21 25.49 29.76
N LEU A 5 72.90 26.49 30.61
CA LEU A 5 71.89 27.57 30.49
C LEU A 5 70.38 27.20 30.55
N SER A 6 69.44 28.08 30.92
CA SER A 6 69.44 29.48 31.45
C SER A 6 68.13 29.68 32.26
N LEU A 7 68.02 30.54 33.30
CA LEU A 7 67.83 32.02 33.21
C LEU A 7 66.59 32.39 32.32
N CYS A 8 65.63 33.28 32.60
CA CYS A 8 65.18 34.13 33.73
C CYS A 8 63.85 34.83 33.27
N PHE A 9 63.03 35.58 34.03
CA PHE A 9 62.82 35.83 35.48
C PHE A 9 61.48 36.60 35.63
N THR A 10 60.60 36.23 36.58
CA THR A 10 59.36 36.95 37.03
C THR A 10 58.27 37.36 36.00
N VAL A 11 56.99 37.22 36.36
CA VAL A 11 56.01 38.32 36.53
C VAL A 11 54.63 37.79 36.97
N VAL A 12 54.00 38.57 37.85
CA VAL A 12 52.68 38.50 38.50
C VAL A 12 51.53 37.82 37.70
N LEU A 13 50.76 36.97 38.39
CA LEU A 13 49.48 36.45 37.90
C LEU A 13 48.41 37.56 37.85
N LEU A 14 47.83 37.76 36.66
CA LEU A 14 46.51 38.38 36.47
C LEU A 14 45.55 37.31 35.93
N SER A 15 44.75 36.72 36.82
CA SER A 15 43.77 35.69 36.47
C SER A 15 42.53 36.31 35.84
N SER A 16 42.53 36.48 34.52
CA SER A 16 41.34 36.83 33.76
C SER A 16 40.39 35.63 33.63
N MET A 17 39.17 35.77 34.16
CA MET A 17 38.11 34.79 33.97
C MET A 17 37.70 34.72 32.49
N THR A 18 37.88 33.56 31.86
CA THR A 18 37.25 33.22 30.58
C THR A 18 36.10 32.24 30.84
N LEU A 19 34.88 32.77 30.95
CA LEU A 19 33.66 31.96 30.91
C LEU A 19 33.55 31.29 29.53
N PRO A 20 33.44 29.96 29.43
CA PRO A 20 33.12 29.32 28.16
C PRO A 20 31.68 29.71 27.78
N ALA A 21 31.52 30.37 26.63
CA ALA A 21 30.22 30.71 26.09
C ALA A 21 29.46 29.42 25.75
N VAL A 22 28.58 28.99 26.65
CA VAL A 22 27.65 27.89 26.39
C VAL A 22 26.71 28.35 25.29
N ASN A 23 26.99 27.91 24.08
CA ASN A 23 26.23 28.25 22.90
C ASN A 23 24.90 27.47 22.93
N THR A 24 23.93 27.98 23.70
CA THR A 24 22.59 27.42 23.78
C THR A 24 21.87 27.66 22.45
N ALA A 25 22.19 26.82 21.47
CA ALA A 25 21.40 26.64 20.27
C ALA A 25 20.02 26.17 20.72
N LYS A 26 19.11 27.13 20.89
CA LYS A 26 17.72 26.91 21.26
C LYS A 26 17.07 26.15 20.11
N ALA A 27 17.10 24.82 20.20
CA ALA A 27 16.44 23.94 19.25
C ALA A 27 14.98 24.42 19.15
N ALA A 28 14.60 24.88 17.96
CA ALA A 28 13.23 25.29 17.75
C ALA A 28 12.35 24.05 17.90
N GLU A 29 11.62 23.96 19.01
CA GLU A 29 10.59 22.94 19.21
C GLU A 29 9.62 23.03 18.03
N GLN A 30 9.79 22.10 17.11
CA GLN A 30 8.96 21.97 15.94
C GLN A 30 7.63 21.41 16.44
N LYS A 31 6.71 22.31 16.86
CA LYS A 31 5.38 21.96 17.38
C LYS A 31 4.80 20.79 16.58
N SER A 32 4.73 19.63 17.22
CA SER A 32 4.13 18.44 16.64
C SER A 32 2.70 18.77 16.26
N VAL A 33 2.34 18.56 15.00
CA VAL A 33 0.96 18.81 14.55
C VAL A 33 0.08 17.76 15.22
N GLU A 34 -0.77 18.21 16.13
CA GLU A 34 -1.68 17.33 16.87
C GLU A 34 -2.80 16.87 15.94
N LEU A 35 -2.64 15.67 15.40
CA LEU A 35 -3.64 14.93 14.64
C LEU A 35 -3.99 13.67 15.43
N ALA A 36 -5.13 13.04 15.11
CA ALA A 36 -5.50 11.74 15.66
C ALA A 36 -5.45 11.64 17.20
N GLU A 37 -5.74 12.73 17.92
CA GLU A 37 -5.78 12.78 19.40
C GLU A 37 -6.65 11.65 19.96
N ASN A 38 -7.92 11.58 19.50
CA ASN A 38 -8.92 10.62 19.94
C ASN A 38 -8.89 9.32 19.11
N ALA A 39 -7.70 8.82 18.83
CA ALA A 39 -7.44 7.54 18.18
C ALA A 39 -6.33 6.80 18.92
N ARG A 40 -6.40 5.47 18.97
CA ARG A 40 -5.38 4.63 19.63
C ARG A 40 -4.09 4.59 18.79
N SER A 41 -4.23 4.34 17.49
CA SER A 41 -3.16 4.49 16.51
C SER A 41 -3.68 5.11 15.21
N ALA A 42 -2.77 5.73 14.46
CA ALA A 42 -3.05 6.35 13.17
C ALA A 42 -1.80 6.42 12.28
N ILE A 43 -2.00 6.45 10.97
CA ILE A 43 -0.96 6.80 9.99
C ILE A 43 -1.58 7.52 8.78
N LEU A 44 -0.83 8.46 8.20
CA LEU A 44 -1.16 9.15 6.98
C LEU A 44 0.01 9.01 6.02
N ILE A 45 -0.22 8.43 4.84
CA ILE A 45 0.80 8.30 3.79
C ILE A 45 0.32 8.94 2.48
N GLU A 46 1.26 9.43 1.67
CA GLU A 46 1.03 9.65 0.24
C GLU A 46 1.23 8.33 -0.51
N ARG A 47 0.30 7.99 -1.43
CA ARG A 47 0.19 6.65 -2.01
C ARG A 47 1.37 6.34 -2.94
N ASP A 48 1.66 7.20 -3.91
CA ASP A 48 2.63 6.90 -4.97
C ASP A 48 4.04 6.74 -4.38
N THR A 49 4.49 7.72 -3.59
CA THR A 49 5.80 7.71 -2.91
C THR A 49 5.87 6.73 -1.74
N GLY A 50 4.75 6.47 -1.06
CA GLY A 50 4.75 5.76 0.23
C GLY A 50 5.31 6.60 1.39
N ALA A 51 5.47 7.92 1.21
CA ALA A 51 6.00 8.79 2.25
C ALA A 51 5.00 8.96 3.41
N ILE A 52 5.46 8.71 4.64
CA ILE A 52 4.70 8.96 5.86
C ILE A 52 4.65 10.48 6.09
N LEU A 53 3.43 11.02 6.17
CA LEU A 53 3.16 12.44 6.42
C LEU A 53 2.84 12.69 7.90
N TYR A 54 2.29 11.69 8.58
CA TYR A 54 2.00 11.68 10.02
C TYR A 54 1.86 10.24 10.51
N GLU A 55 2.26 9.95 11.74
CA GLU A 55 2.01 8.68 12.41
C GLU A 55 1.87 8.83 13.93
N LYS A 56 1.11 7.90 14.53
CA LYS A 56 0.90 7.75 15.98
C LYS A 56 0.70 6.28 16.28
N ASN A 57 1.59 5.67 17.06
CA ASN A 57 1.53 4.24 17.42
C ASN A 57 1.31 3.33 16.20
N SER A 58 1.89 3.68 15.05
CA SER A 58 1.54 3.13 13.73
C SER A 58 1.76 1.62 13.62
N ASP A 59 2.73 1.08 14.36
CA ASP A 59 3.07 -0.34 14.50
C ASP A 59 2.39 -1.06 15.68
N GLU A 60 1.48 -0.42 16.41
CA GLU A 60 0.73 -1.06 17.48
C GLU A 60 -0.21 -2.15 16.92
N LYS A 61 -0.07 -3.39 17.42
CA LYS A 61 -0.91 -4.53 17.04
C LYS A 61 -2.30 -4.38 17.65
N LEU A 62 -3.31 -4.31 16.80
CA LEU A 62 -4.70 -4.07 17.16
C LEU A 62 -5.65 -5.00 16.38
N PRO A 63 -6.82 -5.36 16.94
CA PRO A 63 -7.86 -6.04 16.19
C PRO A 63 -8.33 -5.15 15.01
N PRO A 64 -8.23 -5.60 13.75
CA PRO A 64 -8.57 -4.81 12.57
C PRO A 64 -10.07 -4.66 12.34
N ALA A 65 -10.89 -5.50 12.98
CA ALA A 65 -12.30 -5.68 12.66
C ALA A 65 -12.50 -5.84 11.13
N SER A 66 -13.63 -5.39 10.59
CA SER A 66 -13.92 -5.45 9.14
C SER A 66 -12.95 -4.69 8.20
N MET A 67 -11.88 -4.05 8.70
CA MET A 67 -10.77 -3.62 7.82
C MET A 67 -9.97 -4.82 7.26
N THR A 68 -10.06 -6.01 7.87
CA THR A 68 -9.57 -7.27 7.28
C THR A 68 -10.04 -7.48 5.84
N LYS A 69 -11.26 -7.02 5.51
CA LYS A 69 -11.82 -7.12 4.15
C LYS A 69 -11.02 -6.34 3.09
N ILE A 70 -10.08 -5.48 3.47
CA ILE A 70 -9.11 -4.88 2.53
C ILE A 70 -8.22 -5.96 1.91
N MET A 71 -7.74 -6.93 2.71
CA MET A 71 -6.99 -8.09 2.20
C MET A 71 -7.89 -9.00 1.36
N THR A 72 -9.13 -9.24 1.79
CA THR A 72 -10.12 -10.03 1.03
C THR A 72 -10.37 -9.41 -0.34
N MET A 73 -10.64 -8.10 -0.41
CA MET A 73 -10.80 -7.37 -1.67
C MET A 73 -9.51 -7.34 -2.52
N LEU A 74 -8.33 -7.31 -1.90
CA LEU A 74 -7.04 -7.39 -2.60
C LEU A 74 -6.87 -8.74 -3.31
N LEU A 75 -7.16 -9.85 -2.62
CA LEU A 75 -7.07 -11.18 -3.24
C LEU A 75 -8.12 -11.39 -4.34
N ILE A 76 -9.34 -10.85 -4.17
CA ILE A 76 -10.36 -10.84 -5.25
C ILE A 76 -9.86 -10.04 -6.47
N MET A 77 -9.29 -8.85 -6.25
CA MET A 77 -8.75 -8.03 -7.34
C MET A 77 -7.54 -8.67 -8.02
N GLU A 78 -6.69 -9.39 -7.28
CA GLU A 78 -5.60 -10.19 -7.85
C GLU A 78 -6.11 -11.34 -8.73
N ALA A 79 -7.16 -12.05 -8.31
CA ALA A 79 -7.76 -13.13 -9.11
C ALA A 79 -8.37 -12.57 -10.41
N ILE A 80 -8.99 -11.39 -10.36
CA ILE A 80 -9.51 -10.70 -11.54
C ILE A 80 -8.38 -10.24 -12.49
N ASP A 81 -7.31 -9.66 -11.96
CA ASP A 81 -6.15 -9.18 -12.76
C ASP A 81 -5.39 -10.32 -13.45
N LYS A 82 -5.37 -11.52 -12.84
CA LYS A 82 -4.81 -12.75 -13.42
C LYS A 82 -5.75 -13.46 -14.42
N GLY A 83 -7.02 -13.07 -14.48
CA GLY A 83 -8.05 -13.75 -15.27
C GLY A 83 -8.54 -15.08 -14.67
N GLU A 84 -8.24 -15.34 -13.39
CA GLU A 84 -8.70 -16.52 -12.63
C GLU A 84 -10.17 -16.39 -12.17
N LEU A 85 -10.71 -15.17 -12.24
CA LEU A 85 -12.05 -14.77 -11.81
C LEU A 85 -12.57 -13.65 -12.73
N THR A 86 -13.87 -13.60 -13.03
CA THR A 86 -14.46 -12.48 -13.79
C THR A 86 -15.58 -11.79 -13.02
N LEU A 87 -15.79 -10.48 -13.25
CA LEU A 87 -16.86 -9.71 -12.59
C LEU A 87 -18.27 -10.30 -12.80
N LYS A 88 -18.50 -10.98 -13.92
CA LYS A 88 -19.78 -11.60 -14.27
C LYS A 88 -19.92 -13.04 -13.79
N GLU A 89 -18.85 -13.62 -13.26
CA GLU A 89 -18.88 -14.99 -12.74
C GLU A 89 -19.83 -15.06 -11.54
N LYS A 90 -20.74 -16.03 -11.57
CA LYS A 90 -21.67 -16.30 -10.50
C LYS A 90 -21.00 -17.13 -9.41
N ILE A 91 -21.11 -16.66 -8.18
CA ILE A 91 -20.55 -17.28 -6.99
C ILE A 91 -21.70 -17.85 -6.19
N ARG A 92 -21.71 -19.18 -6.05
CA ARG A 92 -22.71 -19.92 -5.28
C ARG A 92 -22.35 -19.91 -3.79
N THR A 93 -23.29 -19.52 -2.96
CA THR A 93 -23.12 -19.43 -1.50
C THR A 93 -23.19 -20.82 -0.86
N SER A 94 -22.24 -21.15 0.01
CA SER A 94 -22.30 -22.35 0.85
C SER A 94 -23.25 -22.17 2.05
N GLU A 95 -23.59 -23.26 2.73
CA GLU A 95 -24.29 -23.19 4.03
C GLU A 95 -23.46 -22.46 5.09
N PHE A 96 -22.13 -22.64 5.08
CA PHE A 96 -21.22 -21.97 6.00
C PHE A 96 -21.18 -20.45 5.77
N ALA A 97 -21.00 -20.01 4.52
CA ALA A 97 -21.05 -18.60 4.15
C ALA A 97 -22.40 -17.95 4.48
N ALA A 98 -23.52 -18.65 4.26
CA ALA A 98 -24.85 -18.17 4.65
C ALA A 98 -25.03 -18.09 6.18
N SER A 99 -24.39 -18.97 6.95
CA SER A 99 -24.47 -19.03 8.42
C SER A 99 -23.71 -17.91 9.16
N MET A 100 -22.89 -17.13 8.46
CA MET A 100 -22.05 -16.10 9.08
C MET A 100 -22.87 -15.05 9.82
N GLY A 101 -22.46 -14.67 11.04
CA GLY A 101 -23.09 -13.56 11.77
C GLY A 101 -22.51 -12.18 11.41
N GLY A 102 -23.03 -11.11 12.02
CA GLY A 102 -22.48 -9.75 11.92
C GLY A 102 -23.09 -8.92 10.79
N SER A 103 -22.26 -8.16 10.06
CA SER A 103 -22.73 -7.47 8.85
C SER A 103 -22.89 -8.48 7.71
N GLN A 104 -24.05 -8.52 7.08
CA GLN A 104 -24.40 -9.48 6.02
C GLN A 104 -25.15 -8.78 4.89
N ILE A 105 -25.20 -9.43 3.73
CA ILE A 105 -26.19 -9.15 2.67
C ILE A 105 -27.33 -10.19 2.66
N PHE A 106 -27.31 -11.12 3.63
CA PHE A 106 -28.26 -12.21 3.83
C PHE A 106 -28.32 -13.12 2.61
N LEU A 107 -27.18 -13.70 2.23
CA LEU A 107 -27.13 -14.76 1.22
C LEU A 107 -27.81 -16.04 1.73
N GLU A 108 -28.62 -16.68 0.88
CA GLU A 108 -29.21 -17.98 1.17
C GLU A 108 -28.31 -19.14 0.69
N PRO A 109 -28.33 -20.33 1.32
CA PRO A 109 -27.58 -21.49 0.84
C PRO A 109 -27.95 -21.84 -0.60
N GLY A 110 -26.94 -21.91 -1.48
CA GLY A 110 -27.12 -22.13 -2.90
C GLY A 110 -27.51 -20.90 -3.72
N GLU A 111 -27.73 -19.73 -3.11
CA GLU A 111 -27.93 -18.48 -3.85
C GLU A 111 -26.68 -18.12 -4.65
N GLU A 112 -26.87 -17.68 -5.90
CA GLU A 112 -25.81 -17.23 -6.79
C GLU A 112 -25.86 -15.71 -7.00
N MET A 113 -24.78 -15.00 -6.67
CA MET A 113 -24.59 -13.60 -7.04
C MET A 113 -23.33 -13.43 -7.89
N THR A 114 -23.27 -12.41 -8.75
CA THR A 114 -22.04 -12.15 -9.53
C THR A 114 -20.90 -11.67 -8.63
N THR A 115 -19.66 -11.86 -9.06
CA THR A 115 -18.47 -11.31 -8.39
C THR A 115 -18.58 -9.78 -8.20
N GLU A 116 -19.19 -9.06 -9.15
CA GLU A 116 -19.50 -7.63 -9.01
C GLU A 116 -20.47 -7.35 -7.85
N GLN A 117 -21.53 -8.14 -7.69
CA GLN A 117 -22.48 -8.03 -6.58
C GLN A 117 -21.87 -8.43 -5.23
N MET A 118 -21.05 -9.48 -5.19
CA MET A 118 -20.29 -9.86 -4.00
C MET A 118 -19.34 -8.73 -3.57
N LEU A 119 -18.61 -8.11 -4.52
CA LEU A 119 -17.76 -6.95 -4.25
C LEU A 119 -18.54 -5.73 -3.75
N GLN A 120 -19.75 -5.47 -4.27
CA GLN A 120 -20.65 -4.44 -3.71
C GLN A 120 -21.02 -4.75 -2.26
N GLY A 121 -21.42 -5.99 -1.96
CA GLY A 121 -21.74 -6.46 -0.61
C GLY A 121 -20.58 -6.31 0.37
N ILE A 122 -19.36 -6.70 -0.04
CA ILE A 122 -18.13 -6.60 0.76
C ILE A 122 -17.70 -5.14 0.99
N ALA A 123 -17.67 -4.32 -0.07
CA ALA A 123 -17.13 -2.96 0.00
C ALA A 123 -18.10 -1.97 0.67
N ILE A 124 -19.38 -2.03 0.31
CA ILE A 124 -20.41 -1.07 0.73
C ILE A 124 -21.06 -1.57 2.02
N GLY A 125 -21.68 -2.76 1.97
CA GLY A 125 -22.42 -3.39 3.07
C GLY A 125 -21.55 -4.04 4.15
N SER A 126 -20.26 -4.28 3.87
CA SER A 126 -19.36 -5.02 4.77
C SER A 126 -19.75 -6.49 5.01
N GLY A 127 -20.46 -7.12 4.06
CA GLY A 127 -21.00 -8.48 4.16
C GLY A 127 -19.94 -9.55 4.49
N ASN A 128 -20.15 -10.26 5.59
CA ASN A 128 -19.34 -11.38 6.06
C ASN A 128 -19.61 -12.64 5.21
N ASP A 129 -20.89 -12.92 4.98
CA ASP A 129 -21.40 -13.93 4.06
C ASP A 129 -20.77 -13.84 2.66
N ALA A 130 -20.82 -12.66 2.04
CA ALA A 130 -20.19 -12.42 0.74
C ALA A 130 -18.65 -12.56 0.80
N SER A 131 -18.02 -12.21 1.93
CA SER A 131 -16.56 -12.36 2.10
C SER A 131 -16.15 -13.84 2.15
N VAL A 132 -16.91 -14.68 2.87
CA VAL A 132 -16.64 -16.12 2.98
C VAL A 132 -16.97 -16.84 1.67
N ALA A 133 -18.09 -16.55 1.01
CA ALA A 133 -18.41 -17.14 -0.31
C ALA A 133 -17.33 -16.82 -1.37
N MET A 134 -16.79 -15.60 -1.37
CA MET A 134 -15.65 -15.26 -2.23
C MET A 134 -14.35 -15.97 -1.83
N ALA A 135 -14.12 -16.17 -0.53
CA ALA A 135 -12.95 -16.88 -0.02
C ALA A 135 -12.96 -18.37 -0.43
N GLU A 136 -14.08 -19.06 -0.18
CA GLU A 136 -14.35 -20.43 -0.62
C GLU A 136 -14.18 -20.58 -2.13
N ARG A 137 -14.74 -19.66 -2.94
CA ARG A 137 -14.58 -19.71 -4.39
C ARG A 137 -13.12 -19.58 -4.83
N ILE A 138 -12.34 -18.70 -4.21
CA ILE A 138 -10.96 -18.41 -4.65
C ILE A 138 -9.99 -19.51 -4.21
N ALA A 139 -10.15 -20.05 -3.00
CA ALA A 139 -9.17 -20.96 -2.39
C ALA A 139 -9.68 -22.39 -2.14
N GLY A 140 -10.96 -22.68 -2.39
CA GLY A 140 -11.62 -23.96 -2.10
C GLY A 140 -12.26 -24.02 -0.70
N SER A 141 -11.75 -23.24 0.27
CA SER A 141 -12.32 -23.08 1.61
C SER A 141 -11.88 -21.75 2.25
N GLU A 142 -12.46 -21.36 3.40
CA GLU A 142 -11.99 -20.16 4.12
C GLU A 142 -10.56 -20.37 4.67
N GLU A 143 -10.20 -21.56 5.14
CA GLU A 143 -8.86 -21.88 5.65
C GLU A 143 -7.78 -21.71 4.57
N GLY A 144 -8.03 -22.23 3.37
CA GLY A 144 -7.14 -22.02 2.23
C GLY A 144 -7.00 -20.54 1.86
N PHE A 145 -8.06 -19.75 2.05
CA PHE A 145 -8.03 -18.31 1.82
C PHE A 145 -7.27 -17.57 2.93
N ILE A 146 -7.43 -17.96 4.20
CA ILE A 146 -6.65 -17.43 5.34
C ILE A 146 -5.14 -17.67 5.12
N ASP A 147 -4.76 -18.83 4.59
CA ASP A 147 -3.38 -19.11 4.17
C ASP A 147 -2.92 -18.17 3.05
N MET A 148 -3.77 -17.90 2.04
CA MET A 148 -3.48 -16.90 1.00
C MET A 148 -3.34 -15.48 1.57
N MET A 149 -4.19 -15.08 2.52
CA MET A 149 -4.13 -13.77 3.19
C MET A 149 -2.82 -13.61 3.98
N ASN A 150 -2.45 -14.62 4.77
CA ASN A 150 -1.21 -14.60 5.57
C ASN A 150 0.05 -14.73 4.70
N LYS A 151 -0.02 -15.45 3.58
CA LYS A 151 1.04 -15.47 2.55
C LYS A 151 1.19 -14.09 1.91
N LYS A 152 0.09 -13.44 1.53
CA LYS A 152 0.09 -12.09 0.96
C LYS A 152 0.66 -11.06 1.94
N ALA A 153 0.31 -11.16 3.22
CA ALA A 153 0.90 -10.32 4.27
C ALA A 153 2.43 -10.44 4.32
N LYS A 154 2.97 -11.66 4.24
CA LYS A 154 4.43 -11.91 4.16
C LYS A 154 5.05 -11.37 2.86
N GLU A 155 4.39 -11.54 1.71
CA GLU A 155 4.85 -11.01 0.41
C GLU A 155 4.93 -9.48 0.40
N LEU A 156 3.99 -8.80 1.06
CA LEU A 156 3.95 -7.34 1.23
C LEU A 156 4.86 -6.84 2.37
N GLY A 157 5.48 -7.73 3.14
CA GLY A 157 6.36 -7.39 4.26
C GLY A 157 5.65 -6.87 5.51
N LEU A 158 4.36 -7.19 5.68
CA LEU A 158 3.54 -6.80 6.84
C LEU A 158 3.98 -7.63 8.05
N LYS A 159 4.87 -7.06 8.87
CA LYS A 159 5.48 -7.77 10.01
C LYS A 159 4.52 -7.94 11.18
N ASN A 160 3.50 -7.10 11.26
CA ASN A 160 2.63 -6.97 12.42
C ASN A 160 1.15 -7.21 12.03
N THR A 161 0.92 -8.09 11.06
CA THR A 161 -0.41 -8.54 10.63
C THR A 161 -0.51 -10.06 10.62
N LYS A 162 -1.61 -10.59 11.17
CA LYS A 162 -2.04 -11.99 11.02
C LYS A 162 -3.57 -12.05 10.93
N PHE A 163 -4.07 -12.84 9.99
CA PHE A 163 -5.49 -13.10 9.78
C PHE A 163 -5.85 -14.51 10.24
N GLN A 164 -7.04 -14.65 10.81
CA GLN A 164 -7.65 -15.92 11.26
C GLN A 164 -9.01 -16.17 10.58
N ASN A 165 -9.54 -15.20 9.83
CA ASN A 165 -10.76 -15.28 9.03
C ASN A 165 -10.76 -14.20 7.93
N ALA A 166 -11.60 -14.35 6.91
CA ALA A 166 -11.75 -13.43 5.78
C ALA A 166 -12.60 -12.18 6.10
N THR A 167 -13.21 -12.14 7.30
CA THR A 167 -14.26 -11.17 7.65
C THR A 167 -13.79 -10.07 8.60
N GLY A 168 -12.83 -10.36 9.48
CA GLY A 168 -12.48 -9.53 10.62
C GLY A 168 -13.46 -9.64 11.79
N LEU A 169 -14.14 -10.78 11.96
CA LEU A 169 -14.79 -11.11 13.22
C LEU A 169 -13.72 -11.32 14.33
N PRO A 170 -14.02 -11.03 15.61
CA PRO A 170 -13.06 -11.20 16.70
C PRO A 170 -12.58 -12.65 16.79
N GLU A 171 -11.27 -12.84 16.71
CA GLU A 171 -10.62 -14.15 16.84
C GLU A 171 -9.28 -14.02 17.54
N ALA A 172 -8.88 -15.07 18.25
CA ALA A 172 -7.60 -15.09 18.95
C ALA A 172 -6.43 -15.01 17.96
N ASP A 173 -5.44 -14.15 18.22
CA ASP A 173 -4.27 -13.95 17.35
C ASP A 173 -4.61 -13.40 15.93
N HIS A 174 -5.76 -12.70 15.80
CA HIS A 174 -6.16 -11.94 14.61
C HIS A 174 -5.89 -10.44 14.80
N TYR A 175 -4.83 -9.90 14.18
CA TYR A 175 -4.38 -8.52 14.40
C TYR A 175 -3.76 -7.88 13.16
N SER A 176 -3.67 -6.55 13.17
CA SER A 176 -2.95 -5.73 12.20
C SER A 176 -2.49 -4.43 12.87
N THR A 177 -1.72 -3.60 12.15
CA THR A 177 -1.37 -2.24 12.59
C THR A 177 -1.94 -1.18 11.65
N ALA A 178 -1.84 0.10 12.04
CA ALA A 178 -2.19 1.21 11.16
C ALA A 178 -1.25 1.30 9.96
N HIS A 179 0.05 1.10 10.17
CA HIS A 179 1.06 1.00 9.11
C HIS A 179 0.71 -0.08 8.09
N ASP A 180 0.51 -1.32 8.56
CA ASP A 180 0.29 -2.47 7.66
C ASP A 180 -1.05 -2.33 6.89
N MET A 181 -2.07 -1.71 7.49
CA MET A 181 -3.31 -1.33 6.80
C MET A 181 -3.10 -0.25 5.71
N ALA A 182 -2.20 0.70 5.92
CA ALA A 182 -1.87 1.69 4.90
C ALA A 182 -1.11 1.06 3.71
N ILE A 183 -0.22 0.10 3.97
CA ILE A 183 0.46 -0.68 2.93
C ILE A 183 -0.53 -1.57 2.15
N MET A 184 -1.44 -2.28 2.83
CA MET A 184 -2.51 -3.04 2.16
C MET A 184 -3.43 -2.13 1.33
N GLY A 185 -3.78 -0.96 1.84
CA GLY A 185 -4.54 0.04 1.10
C GLY A 185 -3.80 0.52 -0.15
N LYS A 186 -2.48 0.77 -0.05
CA LYS A 186 -1.63 1.14 -1.18
C LYS A 186 -1.58 0.05 -2.25
N GLU A 187 -1.47 -1.22 -1.85
CA GLU A 187 -1.48 -2.36 -2.76
C GLU A 187 -2.83 -2.50 -3.47
N LEU A 188 -3.93 -2.47 -2.72
CA LEU A 188 -5.30 -2.54 -3.26
C LEU A 188 -5.57 -1.41 -4.26
N LEU A 189 -5.04 -0.21 -4.02
CA LEU A 189 -5.17 0.94 -4.91
C LEU A 189 -4.31 0.85 -6.19
N LYS A 190 -3.61 -0.26 -6.45
CA LYS A 190 -3.05 -0.59 -7.78
C LYS A 190 -4.14 -1.02 -8.77
N TYR A 191 -5.29 -1.48 -8.27
CA TYR A 191 -6.42 -1.97 -9.04
C TYR A 191 -7.49 -0.86 -9.12
N ASN A 192 -7.42 -0.02 -10.16
CA ASN A 192 -8.34 1.14 -10.33
C ASN A 192 -9.83 0.79 -10.25
N LEU A 193 -10.19 -0.47 -10.49
CA LEU A 193 -11.54 -1.00 -10.37
C LEU A 193 -12.08 -0.94 -8.94
N ILE A 194 -11.25 -1.06 -7.89
CA ILE A 194 -11.72 -1.12 -6.50
C ILE A 194 -12.50 0.12 -6.08
N THR A 195 -12.07 1.31 -6.53
CA THR A 195 -12.72 2.58 -6.16
C THR A 195 -14.11 2.74 -6.78
N LYS A 196 -14.49 1.94 -7.78
CA LYS A 196 -15.89 1.81 -8.24
C LYS A 196 -16.79 1.26 -7.14
N PHE A 197 -16.27 0.37 -6.29
CA PHE A 197 -16.99 -0.28 -5.21
C PHE A 197 -16.86 0.51 -3.91
N THR A 198 -15.62 0.78 -3.46
CA THR A 198 -15.37 1.46 -2.18
C THR A 198 -15.78 2.94 -2.18
N GLY A 199 -15.86 3.56 -3.36
CA GLY A 199 -16.29 4.94 -3.58
C GLY A 199 -17.77 5.10 -3.93
N SER A 200 -18.55 4.01 -4.00
CA SER A 200 -20.01 4.11 -4.08
C SER A 200 -20.60 4.35 -2.70
N TYR A 201 -21.46 5.37 -2.57
CA TYR A 201 -22.16 5.65 -1.31
C TYR A 201 -23.27 4.63 -1.03
N GLU A 202 -23.93 4.14 -2.07
CA GLU A 202 -25.01 3.16 -1.98
C GLU A 202 -25.07 2.30 -3.25
N ALA A 203 -25.73 1.15 -3.15
CA ALA A 203 -26.04 0.26 -4.26
C ALA A 203 -27.29 -0.57 -3.92
N TYR A 204 -27.86 -1.25 -4.91
CA TYR A 204 -28.90 -2.25 -4.69
C TYR A 204 -28.40 -3.62 -5.15
N LEU A 205 -28.70 -4.63 -4.34
CA LEU A 205 -28.58 -6.03 -4.69
C LEU A 205 -29.97 -6.59 -4.99
N ARG A 206 -30.05 -7.63 -5.81
CA ARG A 206 -31.31 -8.33 -6.14
C ARG A 206 -32.40 -7.38 -6.66
N GLU A 207 -31.99 -6.35 -7.41
CA GLU A 207 -32.80 -5.17 -7.74
C GLU A 207 -34.12 -5.49 -8.47
N ASP A 208 -34.10 -6.47 -9.38
CA ASP A 208 -35.26 -6.92 -10.15
C ASP A 208 -36.06 -8.05 -9.46
N THR A 209 -36.06 -8.09 -8.11
CA THR A 209 -36.72 -9.14 -7.33
C THR A 209 -37.40 -8.59 -6.08
N GLU A 210 -38.36 -9.36 -5.53
CA GLU A 210 -38.99 -9.10 -4.23
C GLU A 210 -37.99 -9.05 -3.05
N LYS A 211 -36.78 -9.60 -3.22
CA LYS A 211 -35.69 -9.57 -2.22
C LYS A 211 -34.72 -8.39 -2.41
N LYS A 212 -35.12 -7.32 -3.12
CA LYS A 212 -34.32 -6.12 -3.34
C LYS A 212 -33.71 -5.60 -2.03
N PHE A 213 -32.37 -5.54 -1.99
CA PHE A 213 -31.63 -5.23 -0.77
C PHE A 213 -30.76 -3.98 -0.96
N TRP A 214 -30.99 -2.95 -0.13
CA TRP A 214 -30.28 -1.68 -0.21
C TRP A 214 -28.98 -1.71 0.60
N LEU A 215 -27.86 -1.45 -0.07
CA LEU A 215 -26.54 -1.29 0.56
C LEU A 215 -26.24 0.18 0.78
N VAL A 216 -25.77 0.52 1.98
CA VAL A 216 -25.33 1.88 2.33
C VAL A 216 -23.92 1.83 2.88
N ASN A 217 -23.01 2.62 2.31
CA ASN A 217 -21.59 2.55 2.61
C ASN A 217 -21.33 2.95 4.06
N THR A 218 -20.73 2.02 4.80
CA THR A 218 -20.27 2.23 6.18
C THR A 218 -19.31 3.42 6.31
N ASN A 219 -18.53 3.73 5.28
CA ASN A 219 -17.70 4.93 5.18
C ASN A 219 -18.51 6.13 4.67
N ARG A 220 -19.15 6.85 5.59
CA ARG A 220 -19.92 8.06 5.27
C ARG A 220 -19.09 9.17 4.60
N LEU A 221 -17.76 9.20 4.77
CA LEU A 221 -16.91 10.24 4.16
C LEU A 221 -16.96 10.23 2.63
N VAL A 222 -17.27 9.10 2.00
CA VAL A 222 -17.50 8.97 0.54
C VAL A 222 -18.55 9.97 0.02
N LYS A 223 -19.56 10.33 0.83
CA LYS A 223 -20.59 11.31 0.47
C LYS A 223 -20.30 12.73 0.94
N PHE A 224 -19.49 12.89 1.99
CA PHE A 224 -19.35 14.16 2.72
C PHE A 224 -17.96 14.81 2.62
N TYR A 225 -16.94 14.11 2.10
CA TYR A 225 -15.61 14.66 1.89
C TYR A 225 -15.20 14.56 0.41
N PRO A 226 -15.04 15.68 -0.31
CA PRO A 226 -14.67 15.67 -1.73
C PRO A 226 -13.38 14.89 -2.01
N GLY A 227 -13.48 13.90 -2.90
CA GLY A 227 -12.35 13.08 -3.33
C GLY A 227 -12.09 11.83 -2.49
N VAL A 228 -12.85 11.56 -1.41
CA VAL A 228 -12.80 10.25 -0.73
C VAL A 228 -13.53 9.19 -1.57
N ASP A 229 -12.81 8.13 -1.93
CA ASP A 229 -13.29 7.03 -2.77
C ASP A 229 -13.01 5.63 -2.16
N GLY A 230 -12.79 5.58 -0.85
CA GLY A 230 -12.62 4.33 -0.10
C GLY A 230 -11.96 4.51 1.27
N LEU A 231 -11.40 3.46 1.89
CA LEU A 231 -11.47 2.05 1.48
C LEU A 231 -12.46 1.28 2.35
N LYS A 232 -12.20 1.17 3.67
CA LYS A 232 -12.99 0.28 4.53
C LYS A 232 -13.01 0.69 6.00
N THR A 233 -14.19 0.61 6.61
CA THR A 233 -14.41 0.76 8.05
C THR A 233 -14.28 -0.58 8.80
N GLY A 234 -13.97 -0.49 10.10
CA GLY A 234 -14.07 -1.61 11.03
C GLY A 234 -14.72 -1.18 12.34
N PHE A 235 -15.50 -2.07 12.96
CA PHE A 235 -15.97 -1.92 14.34
C PHE A 235 -16.15 -3.29 15.00
N THR A 236 -15.65 -3.42 16.22
CA THR A 236 -16.03 -4.43 17.22
C THR A 236 -15.95 -3.78 18.60
N ASN A 237 -16.49 -4.42 19.64
CA ASN A 237 -16.39 -3.92 21.02
C ASN A 237 -14.93 -3.77 21.48
N GLU A 238 -14.02 -4.58 20.94
CA GLU A 238 -12.58 -4.56 21.23
C GLU A 238 -11.84 -3.50 20.39
N ALA A 239 -12.06 -3.48 19.07
CA ALA A 239 -11.39 -2.57 18.15
C ALA A 239 -11.85 -1.11 18.25
N LYS A 240 -13.06 -0.87 18.78
CA LYS A 240 -13.80 0.39 18.66
C LYS A 240 -13.91 0.81 17.20
N TYR A 241 -14.02 2.12 16.90
CA TYR A 241 -14.26 2.58 15.53
C TYR A 241 -12.97 2.82 14.76
N CYS A 242 -12.79 2.05 13.68
CA CYS A 242 -11.63 2.09 12.80
C CYS A 242 -12.02 2.49 11.37
N LEU A 243 -11.06 3.00 10.59
CA LEU A 243 -11.19 3.28 9.15
C LEU A 243 -9.82 3.39 8.49
N THR A 244 -9.66 2.69 7.38
CA THR A 244 -8.68 3.00 6.34
C THR A 244 -9.39 3.78 5.25
N ALA A 245 -9.15 5.08 5.18
CA ALA A 245 -9.68 5.97 4.15
C ALA A 245 -8.64 6.25 3.07
N THR A 246 -9.10 6.50 1.85
CA THR A 246 -8.29 7.09 0.79
C THR A 246 -9.01 8.30 0.23
N ALA A 247 -8.23 9.31 -0.18
CA ALA A 247 -8.74 10.44 -0.91
C ALA A 247 -7.78 10.87 -2.02
N LYS A 248 -8.31 11.41 -3.12
CA LYS A 248 -7.53 12.00 -4.22
C LYS A 248 -7.96 13.44 -4.48
N LYS A 249 -6.98 14.35 -4.59
CA LYS A 249 -7.17 15.77 -4.96
C LYS A 249 -6.09 16.19 -5.95
N GLY A 250 -6.49 16.50 -7.18
CA GLY A 250 -5.54 16.66 -8.29
C GLY A 250 -4.74 15.38 -8.50
N ASP A 251 -3.42 15.50 -8.63
CA ASP A 251 -2.52 14.35 -8.79
C ASP A 251 -2.13 13.66 -7.47
N MET A 252 -2.43 14.26 -6.31
CA MET A 252 -2.09 13.68 -5.01
C MET A 252 -3.18 12.73 -4.52
N ARG A 253 -2.79 11.50 -4.17
CA ARG A 253 -3.63 10.53 -3.45
C ARG A 253 -3.01 10.19 -2.11
N VAL A 254 -3.82 10.21 -1.05
CA VAL A 254 -3.39 9.86 0.30
C VAL A 254 -4.20 8.69 0.86
N ILE A 255 -3.62 8.02 1.85
CA ILE A 255 -4.27 6.97 2.64
C ILE A 255 -4.13 7.38 4.11
N ALA A 256 -5.25 7.47 4.80
CA ALA A 256 -5.33 7.80 6.23
C ALA A 256 -5.95 6.63 6.98
N VAL A 257 -5.24 6.05 7.94
CA VAL A 257 -5.73 4.97 8.80
C VAL A 257 -5.89 5.49 10.22
N VAL A 258 -7.00 5.13 10.85
CA VAL A 258 -7.30 5.36 12.27
C VAL A 258 -7.84 4.07 12.88
N PHE A 259 -7.30 3.69 14.04
CA PHE A 259 -7.84 2.63 14.90
C PHE A 259 -8.32 3.21 16.24
N GLY A 260 -9.29 2.53 16.87
CA GLY A 260 -9.56 2.72 18.30
C GLY A 260 -10.21 4.05 18.68
N ALA A 261 -10.91 4.75 17.77
CA ALA A 261 -11.65 5.96 18.12
C ALA A 261 -12.96 5.62 18.86
N SER A 262 -13.38 6.46 19.81
CA SER A 262 -14.48 6.16 20.73
C SER A 262 -15.86 6.18 20.07
N THR A 263 -16.04 7.01 19.04
CA THR A 263 -17.32 7.17 18.31
C THR A 263 -17.12 7.23 16.79
N PRO A 264 -18.14 6.93 15.96
CA PRO A 264 -18.07 7.12 14.50
C PRO A 264 -17.79 8.57 14.10
N LYS A 265 -18.26 9.52 14.92
CA LYS A 265 -18.08 10.96 14.73
C LYS A 265 -16.62 11.37 14.94
N GLU A 266 -16.01 10.95 16.05
CA GLU A 266 -14.57 11.15 16.31
C GLU A 266 -13.72 10.49 15.22
N ARG A 267 -14.00 9.23 14.91
CA ARG A 267 -13.33 8.47 13.85
C ARG A 267 -13.31 9.24 12.52
N ASN A 268 -14.48 9.74 12.09
CA ASN A 268 -14.58 10.55 10.88
C ASN A 268 -13.80 11.86 11.01
N ALA A 269 -13.92 12.58 12.15
CA ALA A 269 -13.24 13.85 12.37
C ALA A 269 -11.71 13.73 12.36
N GLN A 270 -11.13 12.69 12.97
CA GLN A 270 -9.68 12.46 12.94
C GLN A 270 -9.17 12.17 11.52
N VAL A 271 -9.89 11.35 10.76
CA VAL A 271 -9.55 11.09 9.35
C VAL A 271 -9.66 12.37 8.51
N THR A 272 -10.75 13.15 8.63
CA THR A 272 -10.90 14.44 7.96
C THR A 272 -9.74 15.39 8.26
N LYS A 273 -9.38 15.58 9.55
CA LYS A 273 -8.21 16.38 9.96
C LYS A 273 -6.92 15.93 9.26
N MET A 274 -6.68 14.62 9.15
CA MET A 274 -5.49 14.06 8.49
C MET A 274 -5.50 14.31 6.96
N LEU A 275 -6.65 14.16 6.30
CA LEU A 275 -6.79 14.47 4.87
C LEU A 275 -6.57 15.96 4.58
N ASP A 276 -7.17 16.83 5.39
CA ASP A 276 -7.03 18.30 5.27
C ASP A 276 -5.59 18.75 5.54
N TYR A 277 -4.92 18.14 6.52
CA TYR A 277 -3.48 18.34 6.74
C TYR A 277 -2.68 17.97 5.49
N ALA A 278 -2.90 16.78 4.92
CA ALA A 278 -2.17 16.33 3.74
C ALA A 278 -2.34 17.30 2.56
N PHE A 279 -3.59 17.62 2.23
CA PHE A 279 -3.92 18.48 1.08
C PHE A 279 -3.72 19.98 1.34
N SER A 280 -3.48 20.41 2.58
CA SER A 280 -3.08 21.79 2.88
C SER A 280 -1.57 21.97 2.77
N GLN A 281 -0.78 21.03 3.28
CA GLN A 281 0.68 21.15 3.39
C GLN A 281 1.46 20.65 2.17
N TYR A 282 0.94 19.65 1.46
CA TYR A 282 1.68 18.91 0.43
C TYR A 282 1.03 18.99 -0.95
N MET A 283 1.82 18.61 -1.96
CA MET A 283 1.39 18.34 -3.32
C MET A 283 2.29 17.28 -3.96
N THR A 284 1.74 16.52 -4.91
CA THR A 284 2.44 15.42 -5.59
C THR A 284 2.58 15.75 -7.07
N HIS A 285 3.78 15.52 -7.61
CA HIS A 285 4.14 15.82 -9.00
C HIS A 285 4.39 14.50 -9.74
N PRO A 286 3.48 14.06 -10.63
CA PRO A 286 3.61 12.78 -11.31
C PRO A 286 4.71 12.82 -12.38
N ILE A 287 5.57 11.80 -12.39
CA ILE A 287 6.67 11.65 -13.36
C ILE A 287 6.36 10.54 -14.36
N TYR A 288 5.94 9.37 -13.87
CA TYR A 288 5.51 8.24 -14.70
C TYR A 288 4.26 7.57 -14.16
N LYS A 289 3.40 7.09 -15.07
CA LYS A 289 2.31 6.16 -14.75
C LYS A 289 2.87 4.74 -14.54
N ARG A 290 2.07 3.83 -13.97
CA ARG A 290 2.35 2.38 -13.94
C ARG A 290 2.43 1.83 -15.37
N GLY A 291 3.31 0.86 -15.63
CA GLY A 291 3.44 0.17 -16.92
C GLY A 291 4.14 0.96 -18.04
N VAL A 292 4.70 2.14 -17.74
CA VAL A 292 5.47 2.93 -18.72
C VAL A 292 6.75 2.18 -19.07
N SER A 293 7.00 1.97 -20.36
CA SER A 293 8.22 1.32 -20.87
C SER A 293 9.40 2.28 -20.79
N LEU A 294 10.44 1.89 -20.07
CA LEU A 294 11.64 2.71 -19.81
C LEU A 294 12.77 2.38 -20.78
N GLN A 295 13.17 1.11 -20.86
CA GLN A 295 14.24 0.65 -21.75
C GLN A 295 14.17 -0.86 -22.00
N LYS A 296 14.83 -1.34 -23.06
CA LYS A 296 15.06 -2.78 -23.29
C LYS A 296 16.34 -3.23 -22.59
N VAL A 297 16.29 -4.37 -21.93
CA VAL A 297 17.38 -4.94 -21.12
C VAL A 297 17.80 -6.28 -21.72
N LYS A 298 19.11 -6.52 -21.86
CA LYS A 298 19.64 -7.78 -22.39
C LYS A 298 19.35 -8.95 -21.44
N VAL A 299 18.89 -10.07 -22.00
CA VAL A 299 18.62 -11.32 -21.28
C VAL A 299 19.50 -12.42 -21.87
N SER A 300 20.21 -13.14 -21.00
CA SER A 300 21.03 -14.29 -21.36
C SER A 300 20.22 -15.59 -21.28
N LYS A 301 20.53 -16.54 -22.17
CA LYS A 301 19.85 -17.86 -22.28
C LYS A 301 18.32 -17.80 -22.47
N GLY A 302 17.75 -16.65 -22.83
CA GLY A 302 16.32 -16.48 -23.05
C GLY A 302 15.88 -16.73 -24.49
N SER A 303 14.63 -17.15 -24.69
CA SER A 303 13.98 -17.24 -26.00
C SER A 303 14.06 -15.88 -26.73
N SER A 304 13.74 -14.79 -26.04
CA SER A 304 14.14 -13.44 -26.44
C SER A 304 15.56 -13.06 -25.96
N LYS A 305 16.28 -12.27 -26.77
CA LYS A 305 17.56 -11.64 -26.39
C LYS A 305 17.39 -10.44 -25.45
N THR A 306 16.18 -9.90 -25.32
CA THR A 306 15.88 -8.73 -24.47
C THR A 306 14.51 -8.82 -23.81
N VAL A 307 14.37 -8.17 -22.65
CA VAL A 307 13.08 -7.92 -21.98
C VAL A 307 12.88 -6.42 -21.80
N THR A 308 11.64 -5.94 -21.96
CA THR A 308 11.26 -4.55 -21.78
C THR A 308 11.06 -4.27 -20.30
N ALA A 309 11.73 -3.23 -19.80
CA ALA A 309 11.68 -2.81 -18.41
C ALA A 309 10.60 -1.73 -18.24
N VAL A 310 9.63 -1.98 -17.36
CA VAL A 310 8.49 -1.07 -17.08
C VAL A 310 8.41 -0.65 -15.62
N THR A 311 7.80 0.50 -15.37
CA THR A 311 7.46 0.97 -14.02
C THR A 311 6.44 0.03 -13.36
N SER A 312 6.75 -0.50 -12.18
CA SER A 312 5.83 -1.41 -11.46
C SER A 312 4.63 -0.69 -10.83
N GLU A 313 4.83 0.58 -10.50
CA GLU A 313 3.89 1.49 -9.85
C GLU A 313 3.98 2.89 -10.51
N PRO A 314 3.02 3.80 -10.27
CA PRO A 314 3.22 5.21 -10.56
C PRO A 314 4.45 5.74 -9.82
N ILE A 315 5.17 6.66 -10.45
CA ILE A 315 6.37 7.30 -9.90
C ILE A 315 6.09 8.79 -9.88
N SER A 316 6.06 9.33 -8.67
CA SER A 316 5.70 10.72 -8.40
C SER A 316 6.66 11.30 -7.36
N VAL A 317 6.84 12.63 -7.34
CA VAL A 317 7.65 13.33 -6.34
C VAL A 317 6.72 14.12 -5.41
N LEU A 318 6.81 13.85 -4.11
CA LEU A 318 6.12 14.60 -3.08
C LEU A 318 6.91 15.86 -2.71
N THR A 319 6.25 17.01 -2.64
CA THR A 319 6.80 18.23 -2.03
C THR A 319 5.82 18.85 -1.05
N LYS A 320 6.30 19.72 -0.17
CA LYS A 320 5.43 20.74 0.43
C LYS A 320 4.91 21.67 -0.67
N LYS A 321 3.76 22.32 -0.45
CA LYS A 321 3.25 23.34 -1.39
C LYS A 321 4.26 24.48 -1.57
N GLY A 322 4.36 25.00 -2.80
CA GLY A 322 5.40 25.95 -3.20
C GLY A 322 6.79 25.32 -3.37
N GLY A 323 6.97 24.03 -3.07
CA GLY A 323 8.22 23.30 -3.31
C GLY A 323 8.49 23.13 -4.80
N ASN A 324 9.75 23.36 -5.20
CA ASN A 324 10.19 23.32 -6.59
C ASN A 324 10.82 21.96 -6.98
N VAL A 325 10.39 21.45 -8.13
CA VAL A 325 10.75 20.13 -8.70
C VAL A 325 11.75 20.25 -9.87
N LYS A 326 12.38 21.41 -10.06
CA LYS A 326 13.54 21.54 -10.94
C LYS A 326 14.73 20.70 -10.46
N ASP A 327 15.60 20.38 -11.41
CA ASP A 327 16.92 19.77 -11.24
C ASP A 327 16.92 18.32 -10.72
N LEU A 328 15.89 17.57 -11.09
CA LEU A 328 15.81 16.12 -10.82
C LEU A 328 16.69 15.31 -11.79
N THR A 329 17.64 14.56 -11.23
CA THR A 329 18.39 13.54 -11.97
C THR A 329 17.68 12.19 -11.86
N GLN A 330 17.28 11.61 -12.99
CA GLN A 330 16.72 10.26 -13.04
C GLN A 330 17.84 9.22 -13.21
N LYS A 331 17.79 8.12 -12.46
CA LYS A 331 18.75 7.01 -12.54
C LYS A 331 18.03 5.67 -12.63
N ILE A 332 18.38 4.86 -13.62
CA ILE A 332 17.91 3.49 -13.77
C ILE A 332 19.06 2.53 -13.47
N SER A 333 18.88 1.67 -12.47
CA SER A 333 19.82 0.60 -12.14
C SER A 333 19.20 -0.75 -12.47
N ILE A 334 19.87 -1.53 -13.32
CA ILE A 334 19.42 -2.84 -13.78
C ILE A 334 20.30 -3.92 -13.16
N LYS A 335 19.71 -5.07 -12.79
CA LYS A 335 20.46 -6.24 -12.34
C LYS A 335 21.44 -6.68 -13.43
N LYS A 336 22.73 -6.79 -13.11
CA LYS A 336 23.74 -7.35 -14.01
C LYS A 336 23.37 -8.81 -14.35
N ASN A 337 23.67 -9.22 -15.58
CA ASN A 337 23.55 -10.60 -16.05
C ASN A 337 22.17 -11.25 -15.80
N LEU A 338 21.09 -10.61 -16.26
CA LEU A 338 19.77 -11.23 -16.25
C LEU A 338 19.77 -12.52 -17.09
N VAL A 339 19.28 -13.61 -16.50
CA VAL A 339 19.24 -14.97 -17.09
C VAL A 339 17.80 -15.46 -17.10
N ALA A 340 17.40 -16.15 -18.17
CA ALA A 340 16.08 -16.78 -18.27
C ALA A 340 15.92 -18.06 -17.39
N PRO A 341 14.71 -18.38 -16.92
CA PRO A 341 13.44 -17.70 -17.21
C PRO A 341 13.28 -16.40 -16.40
N ILE A 342 12.62 -15.42 -17.02
CA ILE A 342 12.14 -14.19 -16.37
C ILE A 342 10.63 -14.15 -16.60
N LYS A 343 9.82 -14.02 -15.56
CA LYS A 343 8.36 -13.90 -15.67
C LYS A 343 7.94 -12.44 -15.81
N HIS A 344 6.79 -12.21 -16.46
CA HIS A 344 6.08 -10.94 -16.37
C HIS A 344 5.96 -10.51 -14.88
N GLY A 345 6.35 -9.27 -14.57
CA GLY A 345 6.33 -8.74 -13.21
C GLY A 345 7.60 -8.98 -12.38
N ASP A 346 8.55 -9.80 -12.84
CA ASP A 346 9.81 -10.02 -12.12
C ASP A 346 10.61 -8.71 -11.97
N LYS A 347 11.10 -8.44 -10.76
CA LYS A 347 11.95 -7.26 -10.48
C LYS A 347 13.32 -7.39 -11.13
N ILE A 348 13.52 -6.70 -12.25
CA ILE A 348 14.76 -6.68 -13.03
C ILE A 348 15.65 -5.44 -12.73
N GLY A 349 15.12 -4.42 -12.05
CA GLY A 349 15.87 -3.21 -11.74
C GLY A 349 15.25 -2.34 -10.66
N THR A 350 15.69 -1.08 -10.60
CA THR A 350 15.20 -0.02 -9.72
C THR A 350 15.37 1.33 -10.41
N PHE A 351 14.30 2.11 -10.42
CA PHE A 351 14.28 3.52 -10.78
C PHE A 351 14.55 4.36 -9.54
N SER A 352 15.33 5.42 -9.66
CA SER A 352 15.56 6.38 -8.59
C SER A 352 15.54 7.82 -9.11
N ILE A 353 14.92 8.72 -8.35
CA ILE A 353 15.02 10.17 -8.55
C ILE A 353 16.00 10.72 -7.52
N VAL A 354 16.98 11.48 -7.98
CA VAL A 354 18.01 12.11 -7.15
C VAL A 354 17.96 13.62 -7.32
N LYS A 355 18.01 14.34 -6.20
CA LYS A 355 18.15 15.81 -6.15
C LYS A 355 19.19 16.15 -5.09
N ASP A 356 20.12 17.06 -5.40
CA ASP A 356 21.16 17.51 -4.46
C ASP A 356 21.95 16.34 -3.81
N GLY A 357 22.23 15.31 -4.61
CA GLY A 357 22.87 14.05 -4.17
C GLY A 357 21.97 13.08 -3.37
N LYS A 358 20.80 13.52 -2.90
CA LYS A 358 19.86 12.71 -2.10
C LYS A 358 18.84 11.99 -2.99
N VAL A 359 18.58 10.71 -2.70
CA VAL A 359 17.52 9.95 -3.36
C VAL A 359 16.17 10.39 -2.80
N LEU A 360 15.32 11.01 -3.62
CA LEU A 360 13.97 11.43 -3.24
C LEU A 360 12.94 10.30 -3.41
N VAL A 361 13.09 9.51 -4.46
CA VAL A 361 12.15 8.43 -4.82
C VAL A 361 12.94 7.22 -5.27
N LYS A 362 12.48 6.02 -4.89
CA LYS A 362 13.06 4.74 -5.30
C LYS A 362 11.93 3.75 -5.56
N SER A 363 11.80 3.28 -6.80
CA SER A 363 10.70 2.40 -7.24
C SER A 363 11.25 1.18 -7.99
N PRO A 364 10.69 -0.03 -7.81
CA PRO A 364 11.10 -1.17 -8.61
C PRO A 364 10.81 -0.98 -10.11
N ILE A 365 11.64 -1.62 -10.94
CA ILE A 365 11.37 -1.78 -12.38
C ILE A 365 11.22 -3.27 -12.63
N VAL A 366 10.17 -3.65 -13.36
CA VAL A 366 9.79 -5.04 -13.60
C VAL A 366 9.81 -5.40 -15.08
N ALA A 367 9.88 -6.70 -15.39
CA ALA A 367 9.75 -7.22 -16.73
C ALA A 367 8.31 -7.07 -17.24
N LYS A 368 8.15 -6.51 -18.45
CA LYS A 368 6.86 -6.37 -19.14
C LYS A 368 6.37 -7.67 -19.79
N GLU A 369 7.27 -8.57 -20.14
CA GLU A 369 6.94 -9.84 -20.79
C GLU A 369 7.71 -11.00 -20.16
N THR A 370 7.13 -12.19 -20.20
CA THR A 370 7.82 -13.43 -19.84
C THR A 370 8.84 -13.77 -20.93
N VAL A 371 10.07 -14.07 -20.52
CA VAL A 371 11.15 -14.57 -21.36
C VAL A 371 11.57 -15.93 -20.82
N ASP A 372 11.04 -16.99 -21.41
CA ASP A 372 11.42 -18.37 -21.12
C ASP A 372 12.86 -18.68 -21.54
N ARG A 373 13.38 -19.84 -21.14
CA ARG A 373 14.69 -20.31 -21.61
C ARG A 373 14.65 -20.57 -23.12
N ALA A 374 15.73 -20.20 -23.80
CA ALA A 374 15.95 -20.60 -25.18
C ALA A 374 15.99 -22.14 -25.27
N SER A 375 15.35 -22.67 -26.31
CA SER A 375 15.50 -24.07 -26.68
C SER A 375 16.95 -24.41 -27.03
N TRP A 376 17.31 -25.69 -26.94
CA TRP A 376 18.64 -26.16 -27.31
C TRP A 376 19.03 -25.78 -28.75
N TRP A 377 18.08 -25.87 -29.70
CA TRP A 377 18.27 -25.46 -31.09
C TRP A 377 18.50 -23.95 -31.22
N GLU A 378 17.77 -23.10 -30.49
CA GLU A 378 18.04 -21.65 -30.49
C GLU A 378 19.41 -21.30 -29.91
N MET A 379 19.86 -22.01 -28.88
CA MET A 379 21.21 -21.85 -28.34
C MET A 379 22.27 -22.29 -29.34
N TYR A 380 22.07 -23.44 -30.02
CA TYR A 380 22.96 -23.95 -31.06
C TYR A 380 23.06 -22.98 -32.26
N LYS A 381 21.94 -22.47 -32.79
CA LYS A 381 21.94 -21.45 -33.87
C LYS A 381 22.68 -20.18 -33.47
N ARG A 382 22.57 -19.75 -32.21
CA ARG A 382 23.27 -18.55 -31.71
C ARG A 382 24.77 -18.79 -31.56
N ALA A 383 25.20 -19.98 -31.16
CA ALA A 383 26.61 -20.35 -31.12
C ALA A 383 27.21 -20.40 -32.53
N PHE A 384 26.59 -21.13 -33.46
CA PHE A 384 27.08 -21.22 -34.84
C PHE A 384 27.02 -19.89 -35.60
N GLY A 385 25.96 -19.09 -35.41
CA GLY A 385 25.86 -17.76 -36.01
C GLY A 385 26.92 -16.78 -35.52
N MET A 386 27.51 -16.98 -34.33
CA MET A 386 28.67 -16.18 -33.89
C MET A 386 29.97 -16.57 -34.61
N PHE A 387 30.08 -17.79 -35.14
CA PHE A 387 31.22 -18.20 -35.98
C PHE A 387 31.10 -17.74 -37.44
N SER A 388 29.88 -17.52 -37.95
CA SER A 388 29.63 -17.06 -39.32
C SER A 388 29.39 -15.55 -39.44
N SER A 389 29.74 -14.77 -38.42
CA SER A 389 29.59 -13.30 -38.39
C SER A 389 30.88 -12.61 -37.90
N ALA A 390 32.01 -13.30 -38.06
CA ALA A 390 33.33 -12.88 -37.66
C ALA A 390 34.26 -12.81 -38.89
N ASP A 391 33.89 -11.93 -39.82
CA ASP A 391 34.70 -11.39 -40.92
C ASP A 391 34.59 -9.85 -40.88
#